data_AF-A0A4U9TFB9-F1
#
_entry.id   AF-A0A4U9TFB9-F1
#
_cell.length_a   1.000
_cell.length_b   1.000
_cell.length_c   1.000
_cell.angle_alpha   90.00
_cell.angle_beta   90.00
_cell.angle_gamma   90.00
#
_symmetry.space_group_name_H-M   'P 1'
#
loop_
_entity.id
_entity.type
_entity.pdbx_description
1 polymer ?
#
loop_
_entity_poly.entity_id
_entity_poly.type
_entity_poly.pdbx_seq_one_letter_code
_entity_poly.pdbx_strand_id
1 'polypeptide(L)'
;MKRLLSATALLALPGLSHADAIGGAVQRQPLNIQAIIMFLLFVGATLYITYWASKRTRSRQDYYTAGGRITGLQNGLAIAGDFMSAASFLGISALVYTSGYDGLIYSIGFLIGWPIILFLIAERLRNLGSLYFRRRGLLPPETEADPLPFSLWFPGGGSTVSDRPDGGRGAN
;
A
#
# COMPACT_ATOMS: atom_id res chain seq x y z
N MET A 1 19.98 47.57 -31.17
CA MET A 1 19.27 48.17 -30.02
C MET A 1 17.76 47.81 -29.94
N LYS A 2 17.13 47.15 -30.92
CA LYS A 2 15.69 46.79 -30.85
C LYS A 2 15.37 45.44 -30.18
N ARG A 3 16.37 44.54 -30.04
CA ARG A 3 16.20 43.20 -29.43
C ARG A 3 16.31 43.17 -27.90
N LEU A 4 16.87 44.24 -27.31
CA LEU A 4 17.03 44.38 -25.87
C LEU A 4 15.75 44.93 -25.20
N LEU A 5 14.96 45.74 -25.91
CA LEU A 5 13.66 46.26 -25.45
C LEU A 5 12.58 45.17 -25.42
N SER A 6 12.64 44.19 -26.32
CA SER A 6 11.72 43.04 -26.33
C SER A 6 11.93 42.06 -25.16
N ALA A 7 13.15 41.99 -24.60
CA ALA A 7 13.44 41.14 -23.46
C ALA A 7 12.96 41.74 -22.13
N THR A 8 12.97 43.07 -22.02
CA THR A 8 12.47 43.78 -20.83
C THR A 8 10.93 43.81 -20.77
N ALA A 9 10.26 43.82 -21.91
CA ALA A 9 8.79 43.72 -21.97
C ALA A 9 8.26 42.35 -21.50
N LEU A 10 9.03 41.27 -21.69
CA LEU A 10 8.64 39.94 -21.20
C LEU A 10 8.86 39.77 -19.69
N LEU A 11 9.77 40.54 -19.08
CA LEU A 11 10.06 40.48 -17.65
C LEU A 11 9.13 41.38 -16.80
N ALA A 12 8.37 42.29 -17.43
CA ALA A 12 7.43 43.20 -16.77
C ALA A 12 6.00 42.64 -16.62
N LEU A 13 5.73 41.45 -17.16
CA LEU A 13 4.43 40.78 -17.12
C LEU A 13 4.08 39.96 -15.84
N PRO A 14 4.93 39.73 -14.82
CA PRO A 14 4.50 38.97 -13.65
C PRO A 14 3.73 39.79 -12.60
N GLY A 15 3.55 41.11 -12.77
CA GLY A 15 2.97 42.00 -11.75
C GLY A 15 1.44 42.05 -11.65
N LEU A 16 0.70 41.40 -12.54
CA LEU A 16 -0.78 41.50 -12.59
C LEU A 16 -1.52 40.20 -12.22
N SER A 17 -0.81 39.13 -11.87
CA SER A 17 -1.41 37.84 -11.54
C SER A 17 -1.43 37.60 -10.03
N HIS A 18 -2.05 38.50 -9.27
CA HIS A 18 -2.53 38.15 -7.93
C HIS A 18 -3.87 37.41 -8.10
N ALA A 19 -3.80 36.09 -8.26
CA ALA A 19 -4.96 35.23 -8.11
C ALA A 19 -5.34 35.21 -6.63
N ASP A 20 -6.36 35.99 -6.28
CA ASP A 20 -6.94 36.03 -4.94
C ASP A 20 -7.71 34.72 -4.69
N ALA A 21 -6.99 33.67 -4.32
CA ALA A 21 -7.51 32.29 -4.28
C ALA A 21 -8.41 32.00 -3.07
N ILE A 22 -8.50 32.94 -2.11
CA ILE A 22 -9.12 32.71 -0.80
C ILE A 22 -10.23 33.74 -0.49
N GLY A 23 -10.28 34.88 -1.21
CA GLY A 23 -11.26 35.95 -0.97
C GLY A 23 -12.57 35.87 -1.76
N GLY A 24 -12.69 34.95 -2.73
CA GLY A 24 -13.87 34.83 -3.59
C GLY A 24 -15.11 34.36 -2.82
N ALA A 25 -16.27 34.98 -3.10
CA ALA A 25 -17.55 34.52 -2.57
C ALA A 25 -17.73 33.02 -2.87
N VAL A 26 -17.97 32.21 -1.84
CA VAL A 26 -18.20 30.76 -1.97
C VAL A 26 -19.51 30.56 -2.76
N GLN A 27 -19.40 30.53 -4.09
CA GLN A 27 -20.51 30.19 -4.96
C GLN A 27 -20.93 28.77 -4.61
N ARG A 28 -22.16 28.59 -4.09
CA ARG A 28 -22.70 27.25 -3.88
C ARG A 28 -22.81 26.56 -5.23
N GLN A 29 -21.95 25.57 -5.45
CA GLN A 29 -22.01 24.75 -6.65
C GLN A 29 -23.40 24.10 -6.74
N PRO A 30 -24.05 24.16 -7.93
CA PRO A 30 -25.31 23.46 -8.14
C PRO A 30 -25.11 21.95 -7.93
N LEU A 31 -26.16 21.27 -7.46
CA LEU A 31 -26.09 19.84 -7.16
C LEU A 31 -25.64 19.04 -8.38
N ASN A 32 -24.44 18.46 -8.30
CA ASN A 32 -23.89 17.65 -9.37
C ASN A 32 -24.42 16.20 -9.22
N ILE A 33 -25.58 15.97 -9.83
CA ILE A 33 -26.27 14.68 -9.82
C ILE A 33 -25.35 13.56 -10.36
N GLN A 34 -24.51 13.86 -11.37
CA GLN A 34 -23.57 12.90 -11.94
C GLN A 34 -22.54 12.43 -10.92
N ALA A 35 -21.96 13.36 -10.14
CA ALA A 35 -21.01 13.02 -9.09
C ALA A 35 -21.65 12.17 -7.98
N ILE A 36 -22.89 12.49 -7.60
CA ILE A 36 -23.64 11.74 -6.58
C ILE A 36 -23.89 10.29 -7.05
N ILE A 37 -24.33 10.10 -8.29
CA ILE A 37 -24.58 8.77 -8.86
C ILE A 37 -23.28 7.94 -8.88
N MET A 38 -22.17 8.51 -9.37
CA MET A 38 -20.88 7.82 -9.40
C MET A 38 -20.39 7.45 -7.99
N PHE A 39 -20.56 8.36 -7.02
CA PHE A 39 -20.21 8.10 -5.63
C PHE A 39 -21.03 6.95 -5.04
N LEU A 40 -22.36 6.98 -5.20
CA LEU A 40 -23.24 5.94 -4.69
C LEU A 40 -22.98 4.59 -5.37
N LEU A 41 -22.67 4.57 -6.66
CA LEU A 41 -22.30 3.35 -7.37
C LEU A 41 -20.99 2.78 -6.82
N PHE A 42 -19.97 3.61 -6.62
CA PHE A 42 -18.69 3.17 -6.06
C PHE A 42 -18.84 2.61 -4.63
N VAL A 43 -19.57 3.33 -3.76
CA VAL A 43 -19.84 2.88 -2.39
C VAL A 43 -20.67 1.60 -2.40
N GLY A 44 -21.73 1.54 -3.22
CA GLY A 44 -22.56 0.34 -3.36
C GLY A 44 -21.76 -0.88 -3.84
N ALA A 45 -20.87 -0.69 -4.82
CA ALA A 45 -20.02 -1.75 -5.35
C ALA A 45 -19.03 -2.27 -4.30
N THR A 46 -18.35 -1.38 -3.57
CA THR A 46 -17.40 -1.77 -2.51
C THR A 46 -18.12 -2.53 -1.39
N LEU A 47 -19.26 -2.03 -0.91
CA LEU A 47 -20.08 -2.72 0.10
C LEU A 47 -20.58 -4.07 -0.39
N TYR A 48 -21.02 -4.17 -1.64
CA TYR A 48 -21.48 -5.43 -2.23
C TYR A 48 -20.36 -6.48 -2.26
N ILE A 49 -19.16 -6.10 -2.71
CA ILE A 49 -17.99 -7.00 -2.75
C ILE A 49 -17.61 -7.44 -1.33
N THR A 50 -17.56 -6.52 -0.37
CA THR A 50 -17.25 -6.84 1.04
C THR A 50 -18.29 -7.78 1.66
N TYR A 51 -19.58 -7.53 1.43
CA TYR A 51 -20.66 -8.38 1.93
C TYR A 51 -20.62 -9.78 1.32
N TRP A 52 -20.41 -9.86 0.00
CA TRP A 52 -20.26 -11.13 -0.70
C TRP A 52 -19.04 -11.92 -0.23
N ALA A 53 -17.90 -11.25 0.00
CA ALA A 53 -16.70 -11.85 0.55
C ALA A 53 -16.93 -12.36 1.98
N SER A 54 -17.58 -11.54 2.83
CA SER A 54 -17.90 -11.90 4.21
C SER A 54 -18.76 -13.17 4.32
N LYS A 55 -19.69 -13.40 3.39
CA LYS A 55 -20.52 -14.62 3.36
C LYS A 55 -19.74 -15.92 3.11
N ARG A 56 -18.53 -15.84 2.56
CA ARG A 56 -17.68 -17.00 2.25
C ARG A 56 -16.81 -17.43 3.42
N THR A 57 -16.65 -16.60 4.44
CA THR A 57 -15.88 -16.92 5.64
C THR A 57 -16.79 -17.59 6.68
N ARG A 58 -16.60 -18.90 6.94
CA ARG A 58 -17.48 -19.67 7.84
C ARG A 58 -16.81 -20.20 9.10
N SER A 59 -15.48 -20.30 9.15
CA SER A 59 -14.75 -20.77 10.33
C SER A 59 -13.78 -19.71 10.89
N ARG A 60 -13.41 -19.84 12.17
CA ARG A 60 -12.41 -18.96 12.81
C ARG A 60 -11.04 -19.06 12.14
N GLN A 61 -10.64 -20.25 11.67
CA GLN A 61 -9.38 -20.43 10.96
C GLN A 61 -9.41 -19.72 9.60
N ASP A 62 -10.53 -19.75 8.89
CA ASP A 62 -10.69 -19.02 7.60
C ASP A 62 -10.65 -17.50 7.77
N TYR A 63 -10.98 -16.97 8.95
CA TYR A 63 -10.91 -15.52 9.22
C TYR A 63 -9.48 -15.05 9.54
N TYR A 64 -8.72 -15.82 10.33
CA TYR A 64 -7.39 -15.39 10.79
C TYR A 64 -6.23 -15.79 9.87
N THR A 65 -6.33 -16.92 9.18
CA THR A 65 -5.25 -17.39 8.28
C THR A 65 -5.71 -17.53 6.84
N ALA A 66 -6.97 -17.21 6.54
CA ALA A 66 -7.57 -17.41 5.22
C ALA A 66 -7.36 -18.84 4.68
N GLY A 67 -7.31 -19.82 5.60
CA GLY A 67 -7.02 -21.22 5.29
C GLY A 67 -5.63 -21.47 4.68
N GLY A 68 -4.69 -20.54 4.79
CA GLY A 68 -3.36 -20.62 4.18
C GLY A 68 -3.34 -20.42 2.66
N ARG A 69 -4.43 -19.91 2.06
CA ARG A 69 -4.63 -19.86 0.61
C ARG A 69 -4.28 -18.53 -0.06
N ILE A 70 -3.79 -17.53 0.69
CA ILE A 70 -3.47 -16.20 0.15
C ILE A 70 -2.10 -16.23 -0.54
N THR A 71 -2.06 -15.83 -1.81
CA THR A 71 -0.81 -15.73 -2.57
C THR A 71 -0.01 -14.49 -2.18
N GLY A 72 1.31 -14.51 -2.37
CA GLY A 72 2.18 -13.37 -2.06
C GLY A 72 1.76 -12.07 -2.77
N LEU A 73 1.27 -12.17 -4.02
CA LEU A 73 0.74 -11.03 -4.77
C LEU A 73 -0.57 -10.48 -4.18
N GLN A 74 -1.50 -11.34 -3.74
CA GLN A 74 -2.74 -10.88 -3.11
C GLN A 74 -2.48 -10.15 -1.80
N ASN A 75 -1.53 -10.65 -0.99
CA ASN A 75 -1.09 -9.97 0.22
C ASN A 75 -0.40 -8.64 -0.09
N GLY A 76 0.50 -8.61 -1.08
CA GLY A 76 1.19 -7.39 -1.50
C GLY A 76 0.24 -6.32 -2.04
N LEU A 77 -0.74 -6.72 -2.85
CA LEU A 77 -1.75 -5.81 -3.41
C LEU A 77 -2.68 -5.26 -2.32
N ALA A 78 -3.05 -6.06 -1.33
CA ALA A 78 -3.85 -5.60 -0.19
C ALA A 78 -3.12 -4.50 0.60
N ILE A 79 -1.86 -4.72 0.96
CA ILE A 79 -1.04 -3.74 1.70
C ILE A 79 -0.79 -2.49 0.86
N ALA A 80 -0.54 -2.65 -0.45
CA ALA A 80 -0.37 -1.52 -1.35
C ALA A 80 -1.68 -0.69 -1.46
N GLY A 81 -2.83 -1.36 -1.51
CA GLY A 81 -4.14 -0.70 -1.52
C GLY A 81 -4.41 0.12 -0.26
N ASP A 82 -4.07 -0.42 0.91
CA ASP A 82 -4.20 0.30 2.18
C ASP A 82 -3.25 1.51 2.24
N PHE A 83 -2.02 1.37 1.73
CA PHE A 83 -1.06 2.46 1.64
C PHE A 83 -1.51 3.58 0.69
N MET A 84 -2.19 3.25 -0.40
CA MET A 84 -2.71 4.20 -1.40
C MET A 84 -4.09 4.80 -1.06
N SER A 85 -4.59 4.61 0.17
CA SER A 85 -5.92 5.09 0.56
C SER A 85 -6.16 6.59 0.31
N ALA A 86 -7.44 7.00 0.33
CA ALA A 86 -7.85 8.40 0.14
C ALA A 86 -7.16 9.36 1.11
N ALA A 87 -6.81 8.91 2.31
CA ALA A 87 -6.04 9.68 3.28
C ALA A 87 -4.64 10.03 2.75
N SER A 88 -3.94 9.09 2.11
CA SER A 88 -2.63 9.34 1.48
C SER A 88 -2.76 10.30 0.30
N PHE A 89 -3.80 10.15 -0.53
CA PHE A 89 -4.04 11.06 -1.67
C PHE A 89 -4.31 12.50 -1.20
N LEU A 90 -5.26 12.67 -0.27
CA LEU A 90 -5.59 13.99 0.26
C LEU A 90 -4.45 14.58 1.10
N GLY A 91 -3.73 13.74 1.85
CA GLY A 91 -2.60 14.12 2.69
C GLY A 91 -1.42 14.65 1.88
N ILE A 92 -1.01 13.93 0.82
CA ILE A 92 0.05 14.39 -0.08
C ILE A 92 -0.39 15.65 -0.83
N SER A 93 -1.64 15.69 -1.31
CA SER A 93 -2.17 16.87 -2.02
C SER A 93 -2.21 18.10 -1.11
N ALA A 94 -2.60 17.95 0.16
CA ALA A 94 -2.59 19.01 1.15
C ALA A 94 -1.15 19.45 1.48
N LEU A 95 -0.22 18.50 1.66
CA LEU A 95 1.18 18.81 1.95
C LEU A 95 1.85 19.58 0.81
N VAL A 96 1.57 19.21 -0.44
CA VAL A 96 2.07 19.93 -1.63
C VAL A 96 1.39 21.30 -1.74
N TYR A 97 0.10 21.40 -1.45
CA TYR A 97 -0.61 22.68 -1.43
C TYR A 97 -0.03 23.66 -0.42
N THR A 98 0.36 23.20 0.78
CA THR A 98 0.91 24.06 1.83
C THR A 98 2.39 24.36 1.67
N SER A 99 3.18 23.35 1.26
CA SER A 99 4.65 23.42 1.29
C SER A 99 5.27 23.51 -0.11
N GLY A 100 4.46 23.58 -1.17
CA GLY A 100 4.90 23.74 -2.54
C GLY A 100 5.89 22.65 -2.98
N TYR A 101 6.99 23.08 -3.58
CA TYR A 101 8.03 22.18 -4.11
C TYR A 101 8.67 21.30 -3.05
N ASP A 102 8.87 21.82 -1.83
CA ASP A 102 9.46 21.04 -0.75
C ASP A 102 8.51 19.91 -0.31
N GLY A 103 7.20 20.16 -0.34
CA GLY A 103 6.16 19.14 -0.11
C GLY A 103 6.23 17.96 -1.09
N LEU A 104 6.66 18.20 -2.34
CA LEU A 104 6.87 17.14 -3.32
C LEU A 104 8.04 16.22 -2.94
N ILE A 105 9.15 16.80 -2.47
CA ILE A 105 10.31 16.03 -2.00
C ILE A 105 9.93 15.15 -0.81
N TYR A 106 9.17 15.70 0.16
CA TYR A 106 8.65 14.91 1.28
C TYR A 106 7.71 13.77 0.82
N SER A 107 6.89 14.02 -0.20
CA SER A 107 5.95 13.02 -0.74
C SER A 107 6.68 11.87 -1.45
N ILE A 108 7.78 12.16 -2.16
CA ILE A 108 8.64 11.13 -2.75
C ILE A 108 9.28 10.27 -1.65
N GLY A 109 9.73 10.90 -0.56
CA GLY A 109 10.24 10.17 0.62
C GLY A 109 9.20 9.22 1.21
N PHE A 110 7.93 9.64 1.29
CA PHE A 110 6.82 8.79 1.73
C PHE A 110 6.61 7.58 0.79
N LEU A 111 6.60 7.80 -0.53
CA LEU A 111 6.42 6.71 -1.52
C LEU A 111 7.59 5.71 -1.50
N ILE A 112 8.84 6.19 -1.46
CA ILE A 112 10.04 5.34 -1.49
C ILE A 112 10.30 4.68 -0.12
N GLY A 113 9.89 5.33 0.97
CA GLY A 113 10.04 4.80 2.33
C GLY A 113 9.18 3.56 2.60
N TRP A 114 7.98 3.48 2.01
CA TRP A 114 7.09 2.33 2.18
C TRP A 114 7.71 0.97 1.83
N PRO A 115 8.27 0.73 0.63
CA PRO A 115 8.87 -0.56 0.30
C PRO A 115 10.12 -0.83 1.15
N ILE A 116 10.93 0.20 1.47
CA ILE A 116 12.13 0.04 2.29
C ILE A 116 11.76 -0.46 3.69
N ILE A 117 10.80 0.19 4.35
CA ILE A 117 10.32 -0.21 5.68
C ILE A 117 9.66 -1.59 5.61
N LEU A 118 8.88 -1.84 4.57
CA LEU A 118 8.23 -3.13 4.36
C LEU A 118 9.28 -4.24 4.25
N PHE A 119 10.38 -4.07 3.51
CA PHE A 119 11.45 -5.06 3.44
C PHE A 119 12.19 -5.24 4.76
N LEU A 120 12.51 -4.16 5.47
CA LEU A 120 13.24 -4.24 6.74
C LEU A 120 12.43 -4.91 7.86
N ILE A 121 11.13 -4.64 7.92
CA ILE A 121 10.28 -5.08 9.04
C ILE A 121 9.56 -6.40 8.72
N ALA A 122 9.12 -6.62 7.47
CA ALA A 122 8.28 -7.78 7.14
C ALA A 122 9.00 -9.11 7.37
N GLU A 123 10.29 -9.20 7.04
CA GLU A 123 11.08 -10.42 7.28
C GLU A 123 11.22 -10.72 8.77
N ARG A 124 11.50 -9.69 9.58
CA ARG A 124 11.61 -9.84 11.04
C ARG A 124 10.28 -10.24 11.67
N LEU A 125 9.16 -9.61 11.30
CA LEU A 125 7.85 -9.93 11.86
C LEU A 125 7.38 -11.35 11.48
N ARG A 126 7.64 -11.80 10.25
CA ARG A 126 7.32 -13.17 9.82
C ARG A 126 8.12 -14.21 10.61
N ASN A 127 9.41 -13.99 10.77
CA ASN A 127 10.31 -14.92 11.45
C ASN A 127 10.03 -14.95 12.96
N LEU A 128 9.67 -13.82 13.59
CA LEU A 128 9.27 -13.76 15.00
C LEU A 128 7.96 -14.49 15.28
N GLY A 129 6.99 -14.45 14.36
CA GLY A 129 5.75 -15.22 14.49
C GLY A 129 6.04 -16.73 14.60
N SER A 130 6.81 -17.26 13.66
CA SER A 130 7.24 -18.68 13.67
C SER A 130 8.02 -19.03 14.95
N LEU A 131 8.99 -18.20 15.33
CA LEU A 131 9.80 -18.40 16.53
C LEU A 131 8.94 -18.39 17.82
N TYR A 132 7.93 -17.53 17.89
CA TYR A 132 7.01 -17.46 19.03
C TYR A 132 6.16 -18.73 19.16
N PHE A 133 5.62 -19.25 18.05
CA PHE A 133 4.86 -20.51 18.05
C PHE A 133 5.75 -21.70 18.41
N ARG A 134 7.02 -21.70 17.96
CA ARG A 134 8.03 -22.70 18.33
C ARG A 134 8.30 -22.66 19.83
N ARG A 135 8.56 -21.47 20.38
CA ARG A 135 8.88 -21.29 21.80
C ARG A 135 7.74 -21.71 22.73
N ARG A 136 6.49 -21.63 22.27
CA ARG A 136 5.31 -22.10 23.01
C ARG A 136 4.97 -23.59 22.81
N GLY A 137 5.77 -24.34 22.06
CA GLY A 137 5.53 -25.77 21.82
C GLY A 137 4.24 -26.04 21.02
N LEU A 138 3.78 -25.06 20.25
CA LEU A 138 2.56 -25.15 19.43
C LEU A 138 2.84 -25.66 18.01
N LEU A 139 4.11 -25.93 17.68
CA LEU A 139 4.55 -26.50 16.41
C LEU A 139 4.96 -27.97 16.59
N PRO A 140 4.55 -28.89 15.70
CA PRO A 140 4.96 -30.29 15.75
C PRO A 140 6.48 -30.44 15.54
N PRO A 141 7.13 -31.42 16.20
CA PRO A 141 8.59 -31.55 16.26
C PRO A 141 9.26 -31.79 14.90
N GLU A 142 8.53 -32.28 13.89
CA GLU A 142 9.01 -32.44 12.51
C GLU A 142 9.07 -31.15 11.67
N THR A 143 8.55 -30.01 12.17
CA THR A 143 8.61 -28.73 11.43
C THR A 143 9.88 -27.93 11.75
N GLU A 144 10.98 -28.29 11.09
CA GLU A 144 12.20 -27.47 11.01
C GLU A 144 11.92 -26.21 10.18
N ALA A 145 11.26 -25.23 10.80
CA ALA A 145 10.96 -23.93 10.19
C ALA A 145 12.23 -23.06 10.18
N ASP A 146 13.03 -23.20 9.14
CA ASP A 146 14.12 -22.28 8.85
C ASP A 146 13.58 -20.87 8.57
N PRO A 147 14.29 -19.80 8.96
CA PRO A 147 13.88 -18.45 8.60
C PRO A 147 13.77 -18.35 7.07
N LEU A 148 12.55 -18.14 6.59
CA LEU A 148 12.28 -18.18 5.16
C LEU A 148 12.86 -16.92 4.51
N PRO A 149 13.72 -17.03 3.48
CA PRO A 149 14.29 -15.89 2.79
C PRO A 149 13.23 -15.06 2.08
N PHE A 150 13.57 -13.79 1.83
CA PHE A 150 12.74 -12.84 1.10
C PHE A 150 12.32 -13.32 -0.31
N SER A 151 13.06 -14.23 -0.95
CA SER A 151 12.69 -14.83 -2.25
C SER A 151 11.35 -15.57 -2.24
N LEU A 152 10.91 -16.07 -1.08
CA LEU A 152 9.60 -16.74 -0.90
C LEU A 152 8.41 -15.77 -0.82
N TRP A 153 8.65 -14.45 -0.84
CA TRP A 153 7.57 -13.46 -0.98
C TRP A 153 6.98 -13.42 -2.40
N PHE A 154 7.76 -13.84 -3.40
CA PHE A 154 7.37 -13.77 -4.80
C PHE A 154 6.87 -15.14 -5.31
N PRO A 155 5.91 -15.14 -6.25
CA PRO A 155 5.51 -16.37 -6.93
C PRO A 155 6.75 -17.04 -7.55
N GLY A 156 7.06 -18.28 -7.14
CA GLY A 156 8.16 -19.07 -7.70
C GLY A 156 9.41 -19.22 -6.81
N GLY A 157 9.45 -18.67 -5.60
CA GLY A 157 10.52 -18.93 -4.63
C GLY A 157 10.42 -20.34 -4.05
N GLY A 158 11.04 -21.32 -4.68
CA GLY A 158 11.08 -22.70 -4.19
C GLY A 158 12.07 -22.90 -3.05
N SER A 159 11.58 -23.50 -1.95
CA SER A 159 12.26 -24.57 -1.22
C SER A 159 11.23 -25.23 -0.31
N THR A 160 10.39 -26.07 -0.91
CA THR A 160 9.57 -27.01 -0.14
C THR A 160 10.50 -28.01 0.55
N VAL A 161 10.15 -28.36 1.77
CA VAL A 161 10.78 -29.38 2.64
C VAL A 161 11.02 -30.74 1.94
N SER A 162 10.52 -30.96 0.72
CA SER A 162 10.68 -32.21 -0.04
C SER A 162 12.06 -32.45 -0.65
N ASP A 163 12.98 -31.48 -0.64
CA ASP A 163 14.32 -31.63 -1.24
C ASP A 163 15.42 -32.00 -0.24
N ARG A 164 15.07 -32.39 0.99
CA ARG A 164 16.06 -32.92 1.93
C ARG A 164 16.32 -34.40 1.59
N PRO A 165 17.57 -34.79 1.25
CA PRO A 165 17.94 -36.20 1.26
C PRO A 165 17.77 -36.69 2.70
N ASP A 166 16.79 -37.55 2.88
CA ASP A 166 16.56 -38.35 4.08
C ASP A 166 17.83 -39.13 4.37
N GLY A 167 18.63 -38.59 5.29
CA GLY A 167 19.79 -39.26 5.84
C GLY A 167 19.35 -40.64 6.31
N GLY A 168 19.80 -41.66 5.58
CA GLY A 168 19.43 -43.04 5.78
C GLY A 168 19.51 -43.45 7.24
N ARG A 169 18.35 -43.69 7.84
CA ARG A 169 18.21 -44.66 8.92
C ARG A 169 17.61 -45.92 8.34
N GLY A 170 18.47 -46.66 7.66
CA GLY A 170 18.30 -48.10 7.52
C GLY A 170 18.55 -48.78 8.86
N ALA A 171 17.74 -49.81 9.11
CA ALA A 171 18.05 -51.03 9.86
C ALA A 171 18.98 -50.89 11.09
N ASN A 172 18.39 -51.03 12.27
CA ASN A 172 18.64 -52.15 13.19
C ASN A 172 17.54 -52.20 14.25
#